data_AF-A0A914NXU2-F1
#
_entry.id   AF-A0A914NXU2-F1
#
_cell.length_a   1.000
_cell.length_b   1.000
_cell.length_c   1.000
_cell.angle_alpha   90.00
_cell.angle_beta   90.00
_cell.angle_gamma   90.00
#
_symmetry.space_group_name_H-M   'P 1'
#
loop_
_entity.id
_entity.type
_entity.pdbx_description
1 polymer ?
#
loop_
_entity_poly.entity_id
_entity_poly.type
_entity_poly.pdbx_seq_one_letter_code
_entity_poly.pdbx_strand_id
1 'polypeptide(L)'
;MFVLLRNRYVSFEHFGYDSTEFRCLINNFQYVEESNYTKFCQVDLENDGSKLFVVPYKEKLAKFYDEFKSIKPTFEEFSYICIIALWSFHSLPEISQSTQDLGNKIIAQASTKLHEYYIKEMRMANYVGRQAKLFKIAIMVEVSKTF
;
A
#
# COMPACT_ATOMS: atom_id res chain seq x y z
N MET A 1 8.48 0.53 4.41
CA MET A 1 7.38 0.29 3.45
C MET A 1 6.57 -0.98 3.74
N PHE A 2 7.16 -2.20 3.74
CA PHE A 2 6.40 -3.46 4.00
C PHE A 2 5.72 -3.51 5.36
N VAL A 3 6.41 -3.08 6.41
CA VAL A 3 5.83 -3.00 7.76
C VAL A 3 4.62 -2.06 7.77
N LEU A 4 4.68 -0.94 7.04
CA LEU A 4 3.55 -0.01 6.92
C LEU A 4 2.38 -0.66 6.18
N LEU A 5 2.61 -1.26 5.01
CA LEU A 5 1.57 -1.95 4.24
C LEU A 5 0.91 -3.09 5.02
N ARG A 6 1.72 -3.93 5.66
CA ARG A 6 1.25 -5.02 6.52
C ARG A 6 0.42 -4.49 7.68
N ASN A 7 0.96 -3.54 8.44
CA ASN A 7 0.25 -2.97 9.59
C ASN A 7 -1.08 -2.34 9.13
N ARG A 8 -1.11 -1.71 7.95
CA ARG A 8 -2.35 -1.15 7.37
C ARG A 8 -3.35 -2.25 7.04
N TYR A 9 -2.97 -3.28 6.29
CA TYR A 9 -3.85 -4.40 5.96
C TYR A 9 -4.44 -5.04 7.23
N VAL A 10 -3.59 -5.36 8.21
CA VAL A 10 -4.03 -5.95 9.49
C VAL A 10 -4.95 -5.01 10.27
N SER A 11 -4.75 -3.69 10.17
CA SER A 11 -5.65 -2.73 10.84
C SER A 11 -7.05 -2.74 10.26
N PHE A 12 -7.18 -2.88 8.95
CA PHE A 12 -8.51 -2.95 8.32
C PHE A 12 -9.22 -4.27 8.63
N GLU A 13 -8.49 -5.38 8.66
CA GLU A 13 -9.05 -6.66 9.10
C GLU A 13 -9.50 -6.61 10.57
N HIS A 14 -8.78 -5.88 11.43
CA HIS A 14 -9.07 -5.82 12.86
C HIS A 14 -10.14 -4.79 13.25
N PHE A 15 -10.06 -3.57 12.71
CA PHE A 15 -10.96 -2.46 13.03
C PHE A 15 -12.10 -2.28 12.01
N GLY A 16 -12.06 -3.02 10.90
CA GLY A 16 -13.04 -2.93 9.84
C GLY A 16 -12.74 -1.84 8.80
N TYR A 17 -13.72 -1.62 7.92
CA TYR A 17 -13.58 -0.78 6.73
C TYR A 17 -14.48 0.47 6.76
N ASP A 18 -14.88 0.92 7.95
CA ASP A 18 -15.67 2.16 8.09
C ASP A 18 -14.81 3.35 7.68
N SER A 19 -15.22 4.09 6.64
CA SER A 19 -14.49 5.26 6.14
C SER A 19 -14.54 6.45 7.09
N THR A 20 -15.47 6.48 8.05
CA THR A 20 -15.63 7.58 9.01
C THR A 20 -14.69 7.48 10.22
N GLU A 21 -14.09 6.31 10.44
CA GLU A 21 -13.24 6.05 11.60
C GLU A 21 -11.81 5.70 11.19
N PHE A 22 -10.84 6.57 11.51
CA PHE A 22 -9.42 6.27 11.28
C PHE A 22 -8.82 5.58 12.51
N ARG A 23 -8.59 4.26 12.41
CA ARG A 23 -7.83 3.48 13.41
C ARG A 23 -6.70 2.70 12.76
N CYS A 24 -5.50 3.10 13.15
CA CYS A 24 -4.20 2.67 12.70
C CYS A 24 -3.38 1.73 13.60
N LEU A 25 -3.28 0.40 13.44
CA LEU A 25 -2.20 -0.34 14.09
C LEU A 25 -0.82 0.23 13.71
N ILE A 26 -0.04 0.45 14.75
CA ILE A 26 1.37 0.79 14.76
C ILE A 26 2.09 -0.38 15.42
N ASN A 27 3.42 -0.36 15.38
CA ASN A 27 4.24 -1.44 15.92
C ASN A 27 3.79 -1.86 17.34
N ASN A 28 3.96 -3.15 17.67
CA ASN A 28 3.66 -3.74 18.98
C ASN A 28 2.18 -3.63 19.43
N PHE A 29 1.22 -3.83 18.52
CA PHE A 29 -0.23 -3.83 18.81
C PHE A 29 -0.79 -2.52 19.37
N GLN A 30 -0.02 -1.44 19.28
CA GLN A 30 -0.53 -0.10 19.57
C GLN A 30 -1.37 0.37 18.37
N TYR A 31 -2.35 1.23 18.60
CA TYR A 31 -3.07 1.89 17.52
C TYR A 31 -3.11 3.40 17.69
N VAL A 32 -3.18 4.12 16.56
CA VAL A 32 -3.44 5.56 16.50
C VAL A 32 -4.82 5.82 15.95
N GLU A 33 -5.44 6.85 16.52
CA GLU A 33 -6.63 7.48 15.97
C GLU A 33 -6.24 8.76 15.22
N GLU A 34 -7.14 9.27 14.39
CA GLU A 34 -6.89 10.47 13.57
C GLU A 34 -6.35 11.65 14.39
N SER A 35 -6.91 11.83 15.59
CA SER A 35 -6.56 12.86 16.56
C SER A 35 -5.14 12.75 17.11
N ASN A 36 -4.55 11.55 17.10
CA ASN A 36 -3.22 11.27 17.64
C ASN A 36 -2.19 10.89 16.56
N TYR A 37 -2.61 10.78 15.29
CA TYR A 37 -1.74 10.39 14.18
C TYR A 37 -0.54 11.34 13.99
N THR A 38 -0.78 12.65 14.13
CA THR A 38 0.26 13.68 14.00
C THR A 38 1.33 13.58 15.09
N LYS A 39 0.97 13.15 16.31
CA LYS A 39 1.95 12.96 17.41
C LYS A 39 2.92 11.81 17.11
N PHE A 40 2.48 10.78 16.40
CA PHE A 40 3.33 9.64 16.03
C PHE A 40 4.24 9.92 14.83
N CYS A 41 3.80 10.74 13.88
CA CYS A 41 4.67 11.22 12.79
C CYS A 41 5.73 12.23 13.26
N GLN A 42 5.56 12.84 14.44
CA GLN A 42 6.44 13.86 15.00
C GLN A 42 7.65 13.30 15.76
N VAL A 43 7.75 11.98 15.95
CA VAL A 43 8.74 11.39 16.88
C VAL A 43 10.20 11.54 16.43
N ASP A 44 10.49 11.98 15.19
CA ASP A 44 11.88 12.21 14.71
C ASP A 44 12.15 13.62 14.12
N LEU A 45 11.27 14.60 14.35
CA LEU A 45 11.28 15.85 13.55
C LEU A 45 11.45 17.13 14.40
N GLU A 46 12.59 17.26 15.09
CA GLU A 46 12.96 18.51 15.79
C GLU A 46 13.55 19.60 14.88
N ASN A 47 13.79 19.33 13.60
CA ASN A 47 14.31 20.34 12.66
C ASN A 47 13.19 21.08 11.91
N ASP A 48 13.22 22.41 12.00
CA ASP A 48 12.20 23.40 11.61
C ASP A 48 11.73 23.32 10.13
N GLY A 49 12.50 22.68 9.23
CA GLY A 49 12.13 22.46 7.82
C GLY A 49 11.11 21.34 7.58
N SER A 50 10.80 20.52 8.59
CA SER A 50 10.02 19.29 8.46
C SER A 50 8.49 19.48 8.43
N LYS A 51 7.96 20.58 9.00
CA LYS A 51 6.52 20.90 8.98
C LYS A 51 5.96 21.02 7.56
N LEU A 52 6.78 21.47 6.61
CA LEU A 52 6.41 21.58 5.19
C LEU A 52 6.14 20.22 4.53
N PHE A 53 6.75 19.15 5.03
CA PHE A 53 6.61 17.79 4.48
C PHE A 53 5.56 16.95 5.21
N VAL A 54 5.24 17.28 6.46
CA VAL A 54 4.26 16.54 7.28
C VAL A 54 2.83 16.68 6.72
N VAL A 55 2.44 17.86 6.24
CA VAL A 55 1.07 18.10 5.72
C VAL A 55 0.83 17.36 4.40
N PRO A 56 1.69 17.48 3.35
CA PRO A 56 1.51 16.74 2.11
C PRO A 56 1.60 15.21 2.30
N TYR A 57 2.44 14.75 3.23
CA TYR A 57 2.54 13.34 3.56
C TYR A 57 1.27 12.81 4.25
N LYS A 58 0.70 13.58 5.19
CA LYS A 58 -0.58 13.25 5.84
C LYS A 58 -1.72 13.15 4.83
N GLU A 59 -1.84 14.10 3.91
CA GLU A 59 -2.88 14.09 2.86
C GLU A 59 -2.72 12.90 1.89
N LYS A 60 -1.49 12.62 1.44
CA LYS A 60 -1.20 11.43 0.61
C LYS A 60 -1.56 10.14 1.32
N LEU A 61 -1.22 10.03 2.60
CA LEU A 61 -1.56 8.86 3.41
C LEU A 61 -3.07 8.72 3.61
N ALA A 62 -3.78 9.80 3.95
CA ALA A 62 -5.23 9.78 4.10
C ALA A 62 -5.92 9.32 2.80
N LYS A 63 -5.46 9.84 1.65
CA LYS A 63 -5.96 9.40 0.35
C LYS A 63 -5.71 7.92 0.07
N PHE A 64 -4.51 7.43 0.38
CA PHE A 64 -4.20 5.99 0.30
C PHE A 64 -5.15 5.17 1.17
N TYR A 65 -5.47 5.64 2.38
CA TYR A 65 -6.39 4.97 3.29
C TYR A 65 -7.80 4.87 2.75
N ASP A 66 -8.34 5.98 2.24
CA ASP A 66 -9.70 6.03 1.72
C ASP A 66 -9.84 5.10 0.51
N GLU A 67 -8.85 5.11 -0.39
CA GLU A 67 -8.84 4.21 -1.53
C GLU A 67 -8.72 2.74 -1.12
N PHE A 68 -7.85 2.42 -0.16
CA PHE A 68 -7.67 1.06 0.34
C PHE A 68 -8.94 0.53 1.03
N LYS A 69 -9.58 1.35 1.87
CA LYS A 69 -10.87 1.02 2.52
C LYS A 69 -12.00 0.87 1.52
N SER A 70 -12.03 1.71 0.48
CA SER A 70 -13.06 1.63 -0.56
C SER A 70 -12.97 0.33 -1.36
N ILE A 71 -11.75 -0.11 -1.68
CA ILE A 71 -11.56 -1.35 -2.45
C ILE A 71 -11.82 -2.59 -1.61
N LYS A 72 -11.44 -2.58 -0.32
CA LYS A 72 -11.46 -3.75 0.57
C LYS A 72 -10.73 -4.93 -0.09
N PRO A 73 -9.42 -4.81 -0.33
CA PRO A 73 -8.67 -5.84 -1.05
C PRO A 73 -8.69 -7.16 -0.29
N THR A 74 -8.85 -8.27 -1.00
CA THR A 74 -8.66 -9.60 -0.43
C THR A 74 -7.18 -9.86 -0.17
N PHE A 75 -6.88 -10.96 0.52
CA PHE A 75 -5.51 -11.34 0.82
C PHE A 75 -4.66 -11.55 -0.45
N GLU A 76 -5.25 -12.13 -1.50
CA GLU A 76 -4.63 -12.38 -2.79
C GLU A 76 -4.29 -11.06 -3.51
N GLU A 77 -5.23 -10.12 -3.48
CA GLU A 77 -5.05 -8.77 -4.04
C GLU A 77 -3.99 -7.96 -3.27
N PHE A 78 -4.00 -8.07 -1.94
CA PHE A 78 -2.99 -7.45 -1.10
C PHE A 78 -1.60 -8.05 -1.34
N SER A 79 -1.51 -9.37 -1.48
CA SER A 79 -0.28 -10.08 -1.81
C SER A 79 0.27 -9.62 -3.16
N TYR A 80 -0.60 -9.43 -4.15
CA TYR A 80 -0.24 -8.89 -5.46
C TYR A 80 0.31 -7.46 -5.36
N ILE A 81 -0.34 -6.57 -4.59
CA ILE A 81 0.17 -5.20 -4.34
C ILE A 81 1.57 -5.26 -3.71
N CYS A 82 1.81 -6.15 -2.75
CA CYS A 82 3.11 -6.34 -2.13
C CYS A 82 4.18 -6.76 -3.15
N ILE A 83 3.84 -7.66 -4.09
CA ILE A 83 4.76 -8.12 -5.12
C ILE A 83 5.15 -6.97 -6.06
N ILE A 84 4.19 -6.17 -6.53
CA ILE A 84 4.48 -4.98 -7.34
C ILE A 84 5.39 -4.03 -6.55
N ALA A 85 5.01 -3.73 -5.31
CA ALA A 85 5.80 -2.84 -4.47
C ALA A 85 7.23 -3.36 -4.22
N LEU A 86 7.49 -4.68 -4.23
CA LEU A 86 8.84 -5.24 -4.12
C LEU A 86 9.63 -5.09 -5.42
N TRP A 87 9.02 -5.51 -6.53
CA TRP A 87 9.74 -5.85 -7.76
C TRP A 87 9.66 -4.76 -8.84
N SER A 88 8.91 -3.68 -8.61
CA SER A 88 8.97 -2.48 -9.45
C SER A 88 10.25 -1.68 -9.14
N PHE A 89 11.28 -1.90 -9.94
CA PHE A 89 12.62 -1.33 -9.80
C PHE A 89 12.87 -0.05 -10.61
N HIS A 90 11.83 0.56 -11.19
CA HIS A 90 11.98 1.66 -12.17
C HIS A 90 12.76 2.89 -11.67
N SER A 91 12.99 3.03 -10.36
CA SER A 91 13.67 4.17 -9.74
C SER A 91 15.05 3.87 -9.13
N LEU A 92 15.58 2.65 -9.26
CA LEU A 92 16.85 2.26 -8.59
C LEU A 92 17.99 2.07 -9.61
N PRO A 93 18.90 3.06 -9.77
CA PRO A 93 19.94 3.05 -10.81
C PRO A 93 21.01 1.95 -10.63
N GLU A 94 21.07 1.29 -9.47
CA GLU A 94 22.11 0.31 -9.12
C GLU A 94 21.69 -1.16 -9.37
N ILE A 95 20.50 -1.41 -9.92
CA ILE A 95 19.98 -2.78 -10.09
C ILE A 95 20.43 -3.39 -11.43
N SER A 96 21.07 -4.56 -11.35
CA SER A 96 21.52 -5.31 -12.54
C SER A 96 20.36 -5.67 -13.47
N GLN A 97 20.64 -5.74 -14.77
CA GLN A 97 19.65 -6.15 -15.78
C GLN A 97 19.04 -7.53 -15.46
N SER A 98 19.85 -8.48 -15.00
CA SER A 98 19.38 -9.81 -14.60
C SER A 98 18.34 -9.77 -13.47
N THR A 99 18.49 -8.85 -12.53
CA THR A 99 17.55 -8.64 -11.43
C THR A 99 16.27 -7.98 -11.92
N GLN A 100 16.37 -7.03 -12.84
CA GLN A 100 15.19 -6.42 -13.48
C GLN A 100 14.39 -7.45 -14.27
N ASP A 101 15.05 -8.31 -15.04
CA ASP A 101 14.41 -9.39 -15.80
C ASP A 101 13.72 -10.40 -14.89
N LEU A 102 14.33 -10.73 -13.74
CA LEU A 102 13.73 -11.56 -12.72
C LEU A 102 12.48 -10.89 -12.12
N GLY A 103 12.56 -9.60 -11.79
CA GLY A 103 11.42 -8.84 -11.28
C GLY A 103 10.24 -8.82 -12.25
N ASN A 104 10.51 -8.58 -13.54
CA ASN A 104 9.48 -8.62 -14.58
C ASN A 104 8.81 -9.99 -14.68
N LYS A 105 9.58 -11.09 -14.58
CA LYS A 105 9.02 -12.45 -14.56
C LYS A 105 8.16 -12.70 -13.33
N ILE A 106 8.58 -12.24 -12.15
CA ILE A 106 7.81 -12.39 -10.91
C ILE A 106 6.49 -11.61 -11.00
N ILE A 107 6.52 -10.36 -11.47
CA ILE A 107 5.31 -9.54 -11.65
C ILE A 107 4.36 -10.20 -12.67
N ALA A 108 4.88 -10.73 -13.78
CA ALA A 108 4.06 -11.43 -14.76
C ALA A 108 3.36 -12.66 -14.16
N GLN A 109 4.08 -13.49 -13.41
CA GLN A 109 3.51 -14.65 -12.72
C GLN A 109 2.46 -14.25 -11.68
N ALA A 110 2.72 -13.20 -10.90
CA ALA A 110 1.76 -12.68 -9.93
C ALA A 110 0.49 -12.15 -10.62
N SER A 111 0.63 -11.51 -11.78
CA SER A 111 -0.50 -11.02 -12.57
C SER A 111 -1.36 -12.16 -13.10
N THR A 112 -0.74 -13.24 -13.59
CA THR A 112 -1.45 -14.46 -14.02
C THR A 112 -2.20 -15.08 -12.84
N LYS A 113 -1.56 -15.21 -11.67
CA LYS A 113 -2.23 -15.73 -10.47
C LYS A 113 -3.42 -14.87 -10.05
N LEU A 114 -3.28 -13.54 -10.08
CA LEU A 114 -4.38 -12.64 -9.75
C LEU A 114 -5.54 -12.76 -10.74
N HIS A 115 -5.23 -12.88 -12.04
CA HIS A 115 -6.24 -13.15 -13.06
C HIS A 115 -7.00 -14.45 -12.77
N GLU A 116 -6.27 -15.53 -12.49
CA GLU A 116 -6.88 -16.82 -12.17
C GLU A 116 -7.75 -16.76 -10.92
N TYR A 117 -7.31 -16.07 -9.87
CA TYR A 117 -8.09 -15.82 -8.66
C TYR A 117 -9.42 -15.13 -8.98
N TYR A 118 -9.40 -14.06 -9.79
CA TYR A 118 -10.62 -13.37 -10.19
C TYR A 118 -11.61 -14.25 -10.95
N ILE A 119 -11.12 -15.05 -11.89
CA ILE A 119 -11.98 -15.89 -12.72
C ILE A 119 -12.49 -17.12 -11.97
N LYS A 120 -11.60 -17.82 -11.26
CA LYS A 120 -11.91 -19.13 -10.66
C LYS A 120 -12.57 -18.99 -9.30
N GLU A 121 -12.05 -18.11 -8.45
CA GLU A 121 -12.48 -18.00 -7.06
C GLU A 121 -13.54 -16.93 -6.88
N MET A 122 -13.26 -15.70 -7.33
CA MET A 122 -14.25 -14.61 -7.22
C MET A 122 -15.36 -14.68 -8.27
N ARG A 123 -15.20 -15.50 -9.32
CA ARG A 123 -16.13 -15.62 -10.46
C ARG A 123 -16.49 -14.27 -11.09
N MET A 124 -15.51 -13.37 -11.16
CA MET A 124 -15.67 -12.02 -11.69
C MET A 124 -15.16 -11.93 -13.13
N ALA A 125 -16.06 -11.78 -14.10
CA ALA A 125 -15.66 -11.59 -15.51
C ALA A 125 -15.13 -10.17 -15.80
N ASN A 126 -15.66 -9.15 -15.12
CA ASN A 126 -15.36 -7.74 -15.36
C ASN A 126 -14.48 -7.13 -14.26
N TYR A 127 -13.40 -7.83 -13.88
CA TYR A 127 -12.53 -7.42 -12.76
C TYR A 127 -11.55 -6.29 -13.11
N VAL A 128 -11.42 -5.92 -14.38
CA VAL A 128 -10.46 -4.90 -14.87
C VAL A 128 -10.58 -3.57 -14.12
N GLY A 129 -11.81 -3.11 -13.85
CA GLY A 129 -12.04 -1.88 -13.09
C GLY A 129 -11.53 -1.97 -11.64
N ARG A 130 -11.63 -3.14 -11.00
CA ARG A 130 -11.09 -3.39 -9.66
C ARG A 130 -9.56 -3.46 -9.71
N GLN A 131 -9.01 -4.17 -10.69
CA GLN A 131 -7.57 -4.28 -10.89
C GLN A 131 -6.92 -2.91 -11.13
N ALA A 132 -7.54 -2.04 -11.92
CA ALA A 132 -7.06 -0.68 -12.14
C ALA A 132 -6.99 0.15 -10.84
N LYS A 133 -7.97 -0.02 -9.94
CA LYS A 133 -7.93 0.63 -8.62
C LYS A 133 -6.80 0.07 -7.73
N LEU A 134 -6.55 -1.24 -7.76
CA LEU A 134 -5.42 -1.84 -7.04
C LEU A 134 -4.07 -1.31 -7.55
N PHE A 135 -3.92 -1.13 -8.87
CA PHE A 135 -2.72 -0.55 -9.45
C PHE A 135 -2.49 0.91 -9.00
N LYS A 136 -3.54 1.72 -8.87
CA LYS A 136 -3.41 3.08 -8.32
C LYS A 136 -2.81 3.05 -6.91
N ILE A 137 -3.28 2.14 -6.07
CA ILE A 137 -2.73 1.94 -4.72
C ILE A 137 -1.26 1.52 -4.78
N ALA A 138 -0.90 0.57 -5.65
CA ALA A 138 0.48 0.13 -5.81
C ALA A 138 1.41 1.27 -6.25
N ILE A 139 0.96 2.16 -7.14
CA ILE A 139 1.72 3.34 -7.57
C ILE A 139 1.90 4.34 -6.41
N MET A 140 0.86 4.58 -5.59
CA MET A 140 0.99 5.47 -4.42
C MET A 140 2.04 4.97 -3.42
N VAL A 141 2.16 3.64 -3.29
CA VAL A 141 3.20 3.00 -2.48
C VAL A 141 4.59 3.23 -3.08
N GLU A 142 4.75 3.10 -4.41
CA GLU A 142 6.03 3.34 -5.07
C GLU A 142 6.50 4.79 -4.97
N VAL A 143 5.61 5.77 -5.14
CA VAL A 143 5.94 7.20 -5.01
C VAL A 143 6.41 7.55 -3.59
N SER A 144 6.02 6.75 -2.60
CA SER A 144 6.47 6.90 -1.21
C SER A 144 7.89 6.37 -0.98
N LYS A 145 8.54 5.71 -1.96
CA LYS A 145 9.94 5.26 -1.90
C LYS A 145 10.95 6.36 -2.23
N THR A 146 10.50 7.47 -2.85
CA THR A 146 11.38 8.52 -3.39
C THR A 146 11.64 9.66 -2.39
N PHE A 147 11.27 9.48 -1.12
CA PHE A 147 11.47 10.43 -0.03
C PHE A 147 12.31 9.81 1.08
#